data_AF-A0A366D5V1-F1
#
_entry.id   AF-A0A366D5V1-F1
#
_cell.length_a   1.000
_cell.length_b   1.000
_cell.length_c   1.000
_cell.angle_alpha   90.00
_cell.angle_beta   90.00
_cell.angle_gamma   90.00
#
_symmetry.space_group_name_H-M   'P 1'
#
loop_
_entity.id
_entity.type
_entity.pdbx_description
1 polymer ?
#
loop_
_entity_poly.entity_id
_entity_poly.type
_entity_poly.pdbx_seq_one_letter_code
_entity_poly.pdbx_strand_id
1 'polypeptide(L)'
;MTATTRAGRGVHIAAVTATVCLSAAASAGIGAPPASSVPIGPGCPALYVLGVQGTGQSSPNADPLVDIGVMGALIGPAVTAVPHLMQRSYIAYGAGFGGIVPGGAADPYVVTVTDARRKLDAAVVEISATCPSTMIAAAGHSQGAQAVSGFARDVGAGVGPVSADKIAGIALYSNPDRVQGASVLAGRPGQLTPDPAPGTSGAAVAGVRIANPAAAGGGIAGAADYGALTGRVADICTDGDLACSAPERAALLRFAAIIGAQADLTNPLAALTSINAGLSGAFGRAWNTIVANDFHVGPAVVDYAPTATLAQRLIESADPRTTATDPGVAAARWGHITATIAANPLELGKLVGQLAAAWSVFTADNADLVNPLVWARYLDTVARHNNYAAHGQLDSGIAWLIALATDASGAGR
;
A
#
# COMPACT_ATOMS: atom_id res chain seq x y z
N MET A 1 -9.47 68.47 -39.80
CA MET A 1 -9.87 69.38 -38.72
C MET A 1 -11.00 68.74 -37.94
N THR A 2 -10.72 68.52 -36.66
CA THR A 2 -11.56 67.90 -35.64
C THR A 2 -12.74 68.78 -35.23
N ALA A 3 -13.90 68.17 -34.98
CA ALA A 3 -14.90 68.72 -34.06
C ALA A 3 -15.34 67.63 -33.09
N THR A 4 -15.03 67.89 -31.83
CA THR A 4 -15.23 67.10 -30.61
C THR A 4 -16.60 67.35 -29.95
N THR A 5 -16.87 66.57 -28.90
CA THR A 5 -17.76 66.79 -27.72
C THR A 5 -19.19 66.23 -27.79
N ARG A 6 -19.48 65.17 -27.00
CA ARG A 6 -20.17 65.09 -25.67
C ARG A 6 -21.69 65.26 -25.80
N ALA A 7 -22.58 64.59 -25.08
CA ALA A 7 -22.58 63.62 -23.97
C ALA A 7 -24.03 63.08 -23.85
N GLY A 8 -24.26 62.02 -23.05
CA GLY A 8 -25.55 61.88 -22.36
C GLY A 8 -26.16 60.47 -22.24
N ARG A 9 -25.87 59.81 -21.11
CA ARG A 9 -26.78 59.02 -20.25
C ARG A 9 -27.88 58.14 -20.88
N GLY A 10 -27.63 56.83 -20.80
CA GLY A 10 -28.39 55.87 -19.97
C GLY A 10 -29.83 55.52 -20.39
N VAL A 11 -30.04 54.30 -20.90
CA VAL A 11 -31.34 53.62 -20.90
C VAL A 11 -31.14 52.11 -20.67
N HIS A 12 -31.67 51.66 -19.53
CA HIS A 12 -32.30 50.38 -19.18
C HIS A 12 -31.95 49.10 -19.98
N ILE A 13 -31.28 48.17 -19.28
CA ILE A 13 -31.12 46.76 -19.65
C ILE A 13 -32.48 46.06 -19.60
N ALA A 14 -33.00 45.68 -20.76
CA ALA A 14 -34.11 44.74 -20.87
C ALA A 14 -33.56 43.31 -20.85
N ALA A 15 -33.90 42.54 -19.81
CA ALA A 15 -33.61 41.13 -19.72
C ALA A 15 -34.46 40.34 -20.73
N VAL A 16 -33.82 39.80 -21.77
CA VAL A 16 -34.44 38.83 -22.68
C VAL A 16 -34.09 37.43 -22.18
N THR A 17 -35.05 36.79 -21.52
CA THR A 17 -35.05 35.36 -21.20
C THR A 17 -35.14 34.55 -22.49
N ALA A 18 -34.02 33.97 -22.91
CA ALA A 18 -33.97 32.99 -23.99
C ALA A 18 -34.24 31.58 -23.42
N THR A 19 -35.45 31.08 -23.65
CA THR A 19 -35.83 29.69 -23.39
C THR A 19 -35.10 28.77 -24.37
N VAL A 20 -34.07 28.08 -23.89
CA VAL A 20 -33.43 26.98 -24.62
C VAL A 20 -34.19 25.70 -24.31
N CYS A 21 -34.96 25.21 -25.28
CA CYS A 21 -35.53 23.87 -25.26
C CYS A 21 -34.40 22.84 -25.37
N LEU A 22 -34.03 22.22 -24.25
CA LEU A 22 -33.11 21.08 -24.21
C LEU A 22 -33.90 19.80 -24.53
N SER A 23 -33.84 19.33 -25.76
CA SER A 23 -34.29 18.00 -26.15
C SER A 23 -33.28 16.96 -25.62
N ALA A 24 -33.64 16.30 -24.51
CA ALA A 24 -32.92 15.15 -24.00
C ALA A 24 -33.15 13.94 -24.92
N ALA A 25 -32.25 13.75 -25.89
CA ALA A 25 -32.12 12.47 -26.57
C ALA A 25 -31.39 11.51 -25.61
N ALA A 26 -32.17 10.68 -24.92
CA ALA A 26 -31.66 9.57 -24.12
C ALA A 26 -30.94 8.58 -25.04
N SER A 27 -29.62 8.69 -25.13
CA SER A 27 -28.79 7.60 -25.64
C SER A 27 -28.79 6.52 -24.57
N ALA A 28 -29.68 5.55 -24.70
CA ALA A 28 -29.56 4.27 -24.03
C ALA A 28 -28.28 3.60 -24.55
N GLY A 29 -27.15 3.93 -23.92
CA GLY A 29 -25.96 3.12 -24.03
C GLY A 29 -26.33 1.73 -23.54
N ILE A 30 -26.31 0.76 -24.44
CA ILE A 30 -26.24 -0.64 -24.08
C ILE A 30 -24.94 -0.75 -23.29
N GLY A 31 -25.05 -0.68 -21.97
CA GLY A 31 -23.94 -1.02 -21.09
C GLY A 31 -23.53 -2.44 -21.47
N ALA A 32 -22.30 -2.61 -21.94
CA ALA A 32 -21.68 -3.92 -21.87
C ALA A 32 -21.89 -4.40 -20.42
N PRO A 33 -22.36 -5.64 -20.19
CA PRO A 33 -22.35 -6.16 -18.83
C PRO A 33 -20.93 -5.97 -18.29
N PRO A 34 -20.74 -5.52 -17.03
CA PRO A 34 -19.41 -5.54 -16.46
C PRO A 34 -18.93 -6.98 -16.58
N ALA A 35 -17.82 -7.22 -17.28
CA ALA A 35 -17.24 -8.55 -17.32
C ALA A 35 -17.00 -8.96 -15.87
N SER A 36 -17.82 -9.89 -15.36
CA SER A 36 -17.53 -10.55 -14.09
C SER A 36 -16.25 -11.35 -14.32
N SER A 37 -15.24 -10.96 -13.56
CA SER A 37 -13.82 -10.97 -13.91
C SER A 37 -13.08 -12.21 -13.38
N VAL A 38 -13.79 -13.04 -12.60
CA VAL A 38 -13.24 -14.20 -11.93
C VAL A 38 -13.70 -15.48 -12.63
N PRO A 39 -12.80 -16.24 -13.26
CA PRO A 39 -13.15 -17.51 -13.87
C PRO A 39 -13.48 -18.53 -12.77
N ILE A 40 -14.77 -18.85 -12.61
CA ILE A 40 -15.26 -19.94 -11.77
C ILE A 40 -15.72 -21.07 -12.68
N GLY A 41 -15.22 -22.28 -12.44
CA GLY A 41 -15.58 -23.48 -13.19
C GLY A 41 -17.05 -23.90 -12.97
N PRO A 42 -17.48 -25.05 -13.52
CA PRO A 42 -18.87 -25.51 -13.47
C PRO A 42 -19.39 -25.83 -12.05
N GLY A 43 -18.52 -25.80 -11.04
CA GLY A 43 -18.89 -25.97 -9.64
C GLY A 43 -18.02 -25.10 -8.73
N CYS A 44 -18.56 -24.80 -7.54
CA CYS A 44 -17.87 -24.03 -6.52
C CYS A 44 -16.78 -24.87 -5.85
N PRO A 45 -15.51 -24.39 -5.81
CA PRO A 45 -14.43 -25.10 -5.13
C PRO A 45 -14.58 -24.96 -3.61
N ALA A 46 -13.90 -25.82 -2.85
CA ALA A 46 -13.77 -25.62 -1.40
C ALA A 46 -12.95 -24.35 -1.10
N LEU A 47 -11.88 -24.13 -1.87
CA LEU A 47 -11.02 -22.96 -1.78
C LEU A 47 -10.85 -22.28 -3.15
N TYR A 48 -11.01 -20.96 -3.18
CA TYR A 48 -10.61 -20.14 -4.32
C TYR A 48 -9.37 -19.32 -3.95
N VAL A 49 -8.31 -19.38 -4.76
CA VAL A 49 -7.06 -18.65 -4.51
C VAL A 49 -6.89 -17.50 -5.51
N LEU A 50 -6.77 -16.28 -5.00
CA LEU A 50 -6.49 -15.08 -5.82
C LEU A 50 -4.99 -14.74 -5.76
N GLY A 51 -4.33 -14.73 -6.90
CA GLY A 51 -2.94 -14.29 -7.04
C GLY A 51 -2.85 -12.83 -7.49
N VAL A 52 -1.97 -12.04 -6.85
CA VAL A 52 -1.66 -10.68 -7.30
C VAL A 52 -0.17 -10.58 -7.60
N GLN A 53 0.12 -10.34 -8.88
CA GLN A 53 1.48 -10.31 -9.41
C GLN A 53 2.27 -9.09 -8.93
N GLY A 54 3.60 -9.15 -9.05
CA GLY A 54 4.46 -7.99 -8.82
C GLY A 54 4.51 -7.06 -10.02
N THR A 55 5.27 -5.96 -9.88
CA THR A 55 5.51 -5.01 -10.96
C THR A 55 6.10 -5.70 -12.19
N GLY A 56 5.58 -5.37 -13.37
CA GLY A 56 6.01 -5.95 -14.65
C GLY A 56 5.54 -7.38 -14.92
N GLN A 57 4.78 -7.99 -14.02
CA GLN A 57 4.35 -9.40 -14.10
C GLN A 57 2.86 -9.57 -14.40
N SER A 58 2.16 -8.49 -14.77
CA SER A 58 0.75 -8.47 -15.15
C SER A 58 0.49 -7.35 -16.16
N SER A 59 -0.67 -7.38 -16.80
CA SER A 59 -1.20 -6.28 -17.63
C SER A 59 -2.72 -6.17 -17.44
N PRO A 60 -3.37 -5.07 -17.88
CA PRO A 60 -4.82 -4.92 -17.76
C PRO A 60 -5.63 -6.03 -18.47
N ASN A 61 -5.03 -6.70 -19.46
CA ASN A 61 -5.65 -7.76 -20.25
C ASN A 61 -4.96 -9.12 -20.04
N ALA A 62 -4.21 -9.29 -18.93
CA ALA A 62 -3.57 -10.56 -18.61
C ALA A 62 -4.64 -11.66 -18.48
N ASP A 63 -4.33 -12.85 -19.01
CA ASP A 63 -5.20 -14.01 -18.84
C ASP A 63 -5.22 -14.41 -17.34
N PRO A 64 -6.40 -14.42 -16.69
CA PRO A 64 -6.51 -14.68 -15.27
C PRO A 64 -6.21 -16.14 -14.89
N LEU A 65 -5.98 -17.06 -15.84
CA LEU A 65 -5.73 -18.49 -15.56
C LEU A 65 -4.29 -18.93 -15.84
N VAL A 66 -3.43 -18.06 -16.38
CA VAL A 66 -2.06 -18.43 -16.75
C VAL A 66 -1.13 -18.36 -15.52
N ASP A 67 -0.48 -19.49 -15.20
CA ASP A 67 0.59 -19.55 -14.18
C ASP A 67 1.85 -18.84 -14.67
N ILE A 68 2.11 -17.62 -14.19
CA ILE A 68 3.35 -16.89 -14.46
C ILE A 68 3.95 -16.30 -13.19
N GLY A 69 5.28 -16.08 -13.22
CA GLY A 69 6.00 -15.42 -12.14
C GLY A 69 5.93 -16.18 -10.81
N VAL A 70 6.16 -15.45 -9.71
CA VAL A 70 6.22 -16.02 -8.35
C VAL A 70 4.88 -16.61 -7.93
N MET A 71 3.76 -15.95 -8.25
CA MET A 71 2.44 -16.48 -7.87
C MET A 71 2.02 -17.67 -8.72
N GLY A 72 2.43 -17.76 -9.99
CA GLY A 72 2.25 -18.97 -10.80
C GLY A 72 3.01 -20.16 -10.20
N ALA A 73 4.27 -19.95 -9.83
CA ALA A 73 5.10 -20.97 -9.19
C ALA A 73 4.57 -21.42 -7.82
N LEU A 74 3.82 -20.56 -7.11
CA LEU A 74 3.17 -20.89 -5.84
C LEU A 74 1.82 -21.60 -6.03
N ILE A 75 0.92 -21.05 -6.83
CA ILE A 75 -0.48 -21.48 -6.84
C ILE A 75 -0.70 -22.63 -7.84
N GLY A 76 0.01 -22.64 -8.98
CA GLY A 76 -0.10 -23.69 -10.00
C GLY A 76 0.13 -25.11 -9.46
N PRO A 77 1.24 -25.38 -8.75
CA PRO A 77 1.46 -26.68 -8.13
C PRO A 77 0.40 -27.06 -7.09
N ALA A 78 -0.10 -26.10 -6.32
CA ALA A 78 -1.15 -26.34 -5.32
C ALA A 78 -2.48 -26.75 -5.97
N VAL A 79 -2.89 -26.06 -7.04
CA VAL A 79 -4.09 -26.42 -7.83
C VAL A 79 -3.92 -27.78 -8.48
N THR A 80 -2.74 -28.08 -9.01
CA THR A 80 -2.44 -29.38 -9.64
C THR A 80 -2.52 -30.54 -8.65
N ALA A 81 -2.14 -30.31 -7.39
CA ALA A 81 -2.18 -31.33 -6.34
C ALA A 81 -3.62 -31.64 -5.87
N VAL A 82 -4.52 -30.65 -5.86
CA VAL A 82 -5.92 -30.81 -5.41
C VAL A 82 -6.94 -30.17 -6.37
N PRO A 83 -6.99 -30.60 -7.64
CA PRO A 83 -7.74 -29.91 -8.71
C PRO A 83 -9.25 -29.92 -8.52
N HIS A 84 -9.78 -30.80 -7.67
CA HIS A 84 -11.21 -30.88 -7.34
C HIS A 84 -11.60 -30.00 -6.15
N LEU A 85 -10.64 -29.52 -5.36
CA LEU A 85 -10.88 -28.72 -4.15
C LEU A 85 -10.58 -27.24 -4.36
N MET A 86 -9.69 -26.92 -5.30
CA MET A 86 -9.12 -25.60 -5.47
C MET A 86 -9.28 -25.08 -6.89
N GLN A 87 -9.73 -23.83 -7.03
CA GLN A 87 -9.59 -23.05 -8.26
C GLN A 87 -8.77 -21.79 -7.97
N ARG A 88 -8.25 -21.16 -9.03
CA ARG A 88 -7.47 -19.94 -8.91
C ARG A 88 -7.79 -18.94 -10.00
N SER A 89 -7.45 -17.69 -9.74
CA SER A 89 -7.20 -16.70 -10.79
C SER A 89 -6.20 -15.65 -10.35
N TYR A 90 -5.69 -14.88 -11.32
CA TYR A 90 -4.77 -13.77 -11.09
C TYR A 90 -5.46 -12.45 -11.42
N ILE A 91 -5.22 -11.45 -10.58
CA ILE A 91 -5.75 -10.11 -10.79
C ILE A 91 -5.04 -9.46 -11.98
N ALA A 92 -5.77 -9.24 -13.08
CA ALA A 92 -5.28 -8.52 -14.25
C ALA A 92 -5.25 -7.01 -13.99
N TYR A 93 -4.06 -6.44 -13.83
CA TYR A 93 -3.87 -5.01 -13.55
C TYR A 93 -2.60 -4.47 -14.20
N GLY A 94 -2.41 -3.15 -14.17
CA GLY A 94 -1.33 -2.47 -14.88
C GLY A 94 0.09 -2.87 -14.46
N ALA A 95 0.32 -3.31 -13.22
CA ALA A 95 1.63 -3.69 -12.70
C ALA A 95 2.76 -2.69 -12.99
N GLY A 96 2.43 -1.40 -12.97
CA GLY A 96 3.29 -0.30 -13.40
C GLY A 96 4.14 0.27 -12.28
N PHE A 97 5.25 0.89 -12.65
CA PHE A 97 6.09 1.68 -11.75
C PHE A 97 6.61 2.89 -12.52
N GLY A 98 5.68 3.76 -12.93
CA GLY A 98 6.01 4.96 -13.68
C GLY A 98 6.70 4.68 -15.01
N GLY A 99 6.55 3.48 -15.60
CA GLY A 99 7.23 3.10 -16.84
C GLY A 99 8.72 2.72 -16.72
N ILE A 100 9.31 2.70 -15.51
CA ILE A 100 10.74 2.34 -15.35
C ILE A 100 10.99 0.82 -15.37
N VAL A 101 9.97 0.02 -15.05
CA VAL A 101 10.06 -1.44 -15.01
C VAL A 101 9.41 -2.01 -16.28
N PRO A 102 10.16 -2.76 -17.11
CA PRO A 102 9.62 -3.41 -18.30
C PRO A 102 8.46 -4.37 -17.98
N GLY A 103 7.51 -4.50 -18.92
CA GLY A 103 6.34 -5.37 -18.78
C GLY A 103 5.17 -4.74 -18.01
N GLY A 104 5.41 -3.67 -17.25
CA GLY A 104 4.38 -2.93 -16.53
C GLY A 104 3.82 -1.75 -17.34
N ALA A 105 2.66 -1.26 -16.93
CA ALA A 105 2.09 -0.03 -17.44
C ALA A 105 2.94 1.20 -17.08
N ALA A 106 2.74 2.28 -17.84
CA ALA A 106 3.41 3.56 -17.61
C ALA A 106 2.93 4.27 -16.32
N ASP A 107 1.78 3.89 -15.79
CA ASP A 107 1.18 4.52 -14.61
C ASP A 107 2.10 4.43 -13.37
N PRO A 108 2.08 5.45 -12.49
CA PRO A 108 2.79 5.42 -11.22
C PRO A 108 2.45 4.20 -10.36
N TYR A 109 3.40 3.78 -9.53
CA TYR A 109 3.27 2.60 -8.67
C TYR A 109 2.01 2.65 -7.80
N VAL A 110 1.74 3.79 -7.15
CA VAL A 110 0.55 3.94 -6.28
C VAL A 110 -0.78 3.76 -7.02
N VAL A 111 -0.84 4.17 -8.30
CA VAL A 111 -2.04 4.05 -9.13
C VAL A 111 -2.32 2.58 -9.39
N THR A 112 -1.29 1.81 -9.75
CA THR A 112 -1.46 0.41 -10.10
C THR A 112 -1.67 -0.50 -8.88
N VAL A 113 -1.07 -0.20 -7.73
CA VAL A 113 -1.42 -0.88 -6.45
C VAL A 113 -2.89 -0.65 -6.09
N THR A 114 -3.37 0.59 -6.25
CA THR A 114 -4.77 0.93 -5.96
C THR A 114 -5.73 0.21 -6.91
N ASP A 115 -5.39 0.11 -8.19
CA ASP A 115 -6.16 -0.66 -9.17
C ASP A 115 -6.18 -2.16 -8.83
N ALA A 116 -5.03 -2.76 -8.51
CA ALA A 116 -4.93 -4.15 -8.09
C ALA A 116 -5.80 -4.43 -6.86
N ARG A 117 -5.72 -3.55 -5.84
CA ARG A 117 -6.52 -3.67 -4.62
C ARG A 117 -8.02 -3.60 -4.92
N ARG A 118 -8.46 -2.63 -5.71
CA ARG A 118 -9.87 -2.49 -6.10
C ARG A 118 -10.39 -3.72 -6.84
N LYS A 119 -9.59 -4.29 -7.75
CA LYS A 119 -9.94 -5.49 -8.50
C LYS A 119 -9.95 -6.74 -7.62
N LEU A 120 -9.01 -6.85 -6.67
CA LEU A 120 -9.01 -7.90 -5.65
C LEU A 120 -10.29 -7.85 -4.82
N ASP A 121 -10.70 -6.66 -4.35
CA ASP A 121 -11.93 -6.48 -3.58
C ASP A 121 -13.16 -6.93 -4.40
N ALA A 122 -13.24 -6.52 -5.66
CA ALA A 122 -14.33 -6.92 -6.57
C ALA A 122 -14.37 -8.44 -6.79
N ALA A 123 -13.21 -9.07 -7.02
CA ALA A 123 -13.09 -10.51 -7.22
C ALA A 123 -13.56 -11.31 -6.00
N VAL A 124 -13.17 -10.87 -4.79
CA VAL A 124 -13.58 -11.51 -3.53
C VAL A 124 -15.10 -11.43 -3.31
N VAL A 125 -15.71 -10.29 -3.63
CA VAL A 125 -17.17 -10.11 -3.59
C VAL A 125 -17.86 -11.03 -4.60
N GLU A 126 -17.34 -11.09 -5.84
CA GLU A 126 -17.87 -11.92 -6.91
C GLU A 126 -17.84 -13.42 -6.55
N ILE A 127 -16.73 -13.91 -6.00
CA ILE A 127 -16.60 -15.29 -5.51
C ILE A 127 -17.58 -15.55 -4.37
N SER A 128 -17.66 -14.64 -3.40
CA SER A 128 -18.53 -14.81 -2.22
C SER A 128 -20.01 -14.82 -2.59
N ALA A 129 -20.41 -14.05 -3.60
CA ALA A 129 -21.77 -14.01 -4.11
C ALA A 129 -22.11 -15.26 -4.93
N THR A 130 -21.19 -15.69 -5.80
CA THR A 130 -21.41 -16.84 -6.69
C THR A 130 -21.32 -18.17 -5.95
N CYS A 131 -20.40 -18.27 -4.99
CA CYS A 131 -20.09 -19.48 -4.25
C CYS A 131 -20.04 -19.21 -2.73
N PRO A 132 -21.20 -19.07 -2.06
CA PRO A 132 -21.25 -18.64 -0.67
C PRO A 132 -20.58 -19.58 0.33
N SER A 133 -20.35 -20.84 0.00
CA SER A 133 -19.64 -21.81 0.85
C SER A 133 -18.13 -21.86 0.60
N THR A 134 -17.64 -21.27 -0.50
CA THR A 134 -16.22 -21.28 -0.85
C THR A 134 -15.45 -20.37 0.09
N MET A 135 -14.34 -20.90 0.62
CA MET A 135 -13.36 -20.11 1.34
C MET A 135 -12.39 -19.45 0.35
N ILE A 136 -11.81 -18.32 0.72
CA ILE A 136 -10.95 -17.54 -0.15
C ILE A 136 -9.55 -17.46 0.45
N ALA A 137 -8.52 -17.72 -0.34
CA ALA A 137 -7.15 -17.36 0.00
C ALA A 137 -6.63 -16.30 -0.99
N ALA A 138 -5.70 -15.46 -0.56
CA ALA A 138 -5.03 -14.52 -1.45
C ALA A 138 -3.52 -14.59 -1.26
N ALA A 139 -2.78 -14.53 -2.37
CA ALA A 139 -1.34 -14.48 -2.37
C ALA A 139 -0.86 -13.30 -3.20
N GLY A 140 0.17 -12.60 -2.74
CA GLY A 140 0.74 -11.47 -3.46
C GLY A 140 2.26 -11.49 -3.46
N HIS A 141 2.86 -10.94 -4.52
CA HIS A 141 4.30 -10.71 -4.63
C HIS A 141 4.61 -9.23 -4.81
N SER A 142 5.55 -8.68 -4.04
CA SER A 142 6.06 -7.30 -4.20
C SER A 142 4.91 -6.27 -4.22
N GLN A 143 4.69 -5.56 -5.33
CA GLN A 143 3.55 -4.67 -5.53
C GLN A 143 2.19 -5.34 -5.26
N GLY A 144 2.00 -6.57 -5.73
CA GLY A 144 0.81 -7.34 -5.45
C GLY A 144 0.69 -7.77 -3.99
N ALA A 145 1.81 -8.04 -3.31
CA ALA A 145 1.83 -8.29 -1.87
C ALA A 145 1.33 -7.05 -1.11
N GLN A 146 1.68 -5.84 -1.55
CA GLN A 146 1.15 -4.62 -0.94
C GLN A 146 -0.38 -4.50 -1.11
N ALA A 147 -0.90 -4.79 -2.30
CA ALA A 147 -2.34 -4.79 -2.55
C ALA A 147 -3.08 -5.81 -1.66
N VAL A 148 -2.54 -7.04 -1.55
CA VAL A 148 -3.09 -8.10 -0.69
C VAL A 148 -2.94 -7.76 0.79
N SER A 149 -1.83 -7.17 1.21
CA SER A 149 -1.59 -6.71 2.59
C SER A 149 -2.63 -5.65 2.99
N GLY A 150 -2.88 -4.67 2.12
CA GLY A 150 -3.94 -3.69 2.33
C GLY A 150 -5.33 -4.33 2.45
N PHE A 151 -5.65 -5.30 1.57
CA PHE A 151 -6.89 -6.06 1.65
C PHE A 151 -7.03 -6.81 2.98
N ALA A 152 -5.99 -7.53 3.37
CA ALA A 152 -5.97 -8.29 4.61
C ALA A 152 -6.13 -7.38 5.85
N ARG A 153 -5.47 -6.22 5.87
CA ARG A 153 -5.63 -5.22 6.94
C ARG A 153 -7.09 -4.79 7.07
N ASP A 154 -7.73 -4.40 5.96
CA ASP A 154 -9.09 -3.86 6.00
C ASP A 154 -10.12 -4.95 6.37
N VAL A 155 -9.96 -6.17 5.84
CA VAL A 155 -10.79 -7.33 6.23
C VAL A 155 -10.58 -7.69 7.71
N GLY A 156 -9.33 -7.72 8.16
CA GLY A 156 -8.96 -7.99 9.54
C GLY A 156 -9.49 -6.97 10.54
N ALA A 157 -9.64 -5.72 10.12
CA ALA A 157 -10.26 -4.64 10.87
C ALA A 157 -11.79 -4.59 10.76
N GLY A 158 -12.41 -5.49 9.97
CA GLY A 158 -13.87 -5.54 9.79
C GLY A 158 -14.45 -4.46 8.89
N VAL A 159 -13.62 -3.76 8.13
CA VAL A 159 -14.02 -2.70 7.16
C VAL A 159 -13.79 -3.11 5.71
N GLY A 160 -13.35 -4.35 5.48
CA GLY A 160 -13.12 -4.93 4.16
C GLY A 160 -14.41 -5.37 3.46
N PRO A 161 -14.31 -5.83 2.20
CA PRO A 161 -15.47 -6.17 1.37
C PRO A 161 -16.20 -7.45 1.80
N VAL A 162 -15.58 -8.26 2.67
CA VAL A 162 -16.14 -9.50 3.25
C VAL A 162 -15.68 -9.67 4.70
N SER A 163 -16.37 -10.55 5.44
CA SER A 163 -15.93 -10.95 6.79
C SER A 163 -14.58 -11.68 6.74
N ALA A 164 -13.75 -11.49 7.77
CA ALA A 164 -12.52 -12.25 7.99
C ALA A 164 -12.74 -13.77 8.06
N ASP A 165 -13.96 -14.23 8.36
CA ASP A 165 -14.33 -15.65 8.35
C ASP A 165 -14.33 -16.26 6.95
N LYS A 166 -14.41 -15.44 5.88
CA LYS A 166 -14.32 -15.92 4.49
C LYS A 166 -12.89 -16.18 4.03
N ILE A 167 -11.90 -15.69 4.77
CA ILE A 167 -10.49 -15.74 4.34
C ILE A 167 -9.79 -16.94 4.97
N ALA A 168 -9.46 -17.96 4.20
CA ALA A 168 -8.76 -19.14 4.70
C ALA A 168 -7.30 -18.82 5.08
N GLY A 169 -6.62 -17.99 4.29
CA GLY A 169 -5.23 -17.61 4.52
C GLY A 169 -4.74 -16.55 3.54
N ILE A 170 -3.69 -15.83 3.95
CA ILE A 170 -3.02 -14.80 3.16
C ILE A 170 -1.52 -15.13 3.11
N ALA A 171 -0.93 -15.16 1.91
CA ALA A 171 0.50 -15.37 1.72
C ALA A 171 1.13 -14.17 1.00
N LEU A 172 2.00 -13.44 1.70
CA LEU A 172 2.67 -12.25 1.19
C LEU A 172 4.14 -12.58 0.95
N TYR A 173 4.63 -12.33 -0.26
CA TYR A 173 6.03 -12.48 -0.61
C TYR A 173 6.58 -11.12 -0.99
N SER A 174 7.71 -10.72 -0.40
CA SER A 174 8.27 -9.39 -0.62
C SER A 174 7.29 -8.24 -0.27
N ASN A 175 6.58 -8.34 0.86
CA ASN A 175 5.61 -7.31 1.26
C ASN A 175 6.25 -5.94 1.58
N PRO A 176 5.94 -4.87 0.84
CA PRO A 176 6.41 -3.51 1.16
C PRO A 176 5.85 -2.93 2.46
N ASP A 177 4.76 -3.51 2.99
CA ASP A 177 4.13 -3.09 4.24
C ASP A 177 4.54 -3.97 5.44
N ARG A 178 5.58 -4.81 5.30
CA ARG A 178 6.03 -5.74 6.35
C ARG A 178 6.40 -4.97 7.62
N VAL A 179 5.86 -5.37 8.76
CA VAL A 179 6.24 -4.76 10.05
C VAL A 179 7.71 -5.05 10.36
N GLN A 180 8.39 -4.07 10.95
CA GLN A 180 9.77 -4.23 11.38
C GLN A 180 9.90 -5.37 12.40
N GLY A 181 10.83 -6.30 12.16
CA GLY A 181 11.04 -7.46 13.02
C GLY A 181 9.86 -8.43 13.11
N ALA A 182 8.90 -8.37 12.17
CA ALA A 182 7.75 -9.26 12.16
C ALA A 182 8.16 -10.73 12.10
N SER A 183 7.43 -11.58 12.81
CA SER A 183 7.46 -13.03 12.60
C SER A 183 6.89 -13.40 11.24
N VAL A 184 7.31 -14.56 10.71
CA VAL A 184 6.81 -15.09 9.44
C VAL A 184 5.28 -15.26 9.43
N LEU A 185 4.69 -15.63 10.57
CA LEU A 185 3.25 -15.53 10.79
C LEU A 185 2.96 -14.22 11.51
N ALA A 186 2.30 -13.29 10.83
CA ALA A 186 2.09 -11.95 11.34
C ALA A 186 1.25 -11.97 12.62
N GLY A 187 1.69 -11.22 13.63
CA GLY A 187 1.06 -11.15 14.96
C GLY A 187 1.22 -12.42 15.82
N ARG A 188 1.99 -13.42 15.38
CA ARG A 188 2.26 -14.66 16.13
C ARG A 188 3.78 -14.91 16.31
N PRO A 189 4.47 -14.17 17.19
CA PRO A 189 5.91 -14.34 17.41
C PRO A 189 6.27 -15.79 17.79
N GLY A 190 7.24 -16.37 17.07
CA GLY A 190 7.74 -17.73 17.32
C GLY A 190 6.85 -18.87 16.80
N GLN A 191 5.63 -18.58 16.33
CA GLN A 191 4.75 -19.59 15.73
C GLN A 191 5.19 -19.87 14.28
N LEU A 192 5.18 -21.14 13.90
CA LEU A 192 5.53 -21.60 12.54
C LEU A 192 4.40 -22.36 11.84
N THR A 193 3.34 -22.73 12.56
CA THR A 193 2.16 -23.41 12.02
C THR A 193 1.02 -22.39 11.93
N PRO A 194 0.42 -22.15 10.76
CA PRO A 194 -0.69 -21.20 10.64
C PRO A 194 -1.88 -21.59 11.50
N ASP A 195 -2.66 -20.59 11.92
CA ASP A 195 -3.95 -20.84 12.56
C ASP A 195 -4.95 -21.39 11.53
N PRO A 196 -5.86 -22.30 11.93
CA PRO A 196 -6.85 -22.85 11.01
C PRO A 196 -7.88 -21.80 10.60
N ALA A 197 -8.47 -21.99 9.42
CA ALA A 197 -9.56 -21.14 8.96
C ALA A 197 -10.84 -21.36 9.79
N PRO A 198 -11.60 -20.31 10.14
CA PRO A 198 -12.84 -20.45 10.91
C PRO A 198 -13.82 -21.46 10.28
N GLY A 199 -14.42 -22.30 11.13
CA GLY A 199 -15.38 -23.33 10.69
C GLY A 199 -14.75 -24.61 10.10
N THR A 200 -13.42 -24.68 9.97
CA THR A 200 -12.71 -25.88 9.51
C THR A 200 -12.15 -26.70 10.68
N SER A 201 -11.76 -27.97 10.44
CA SER A 201 -11.13 -28.80 11.48
C SER A 201 -9.68 -28.38 11.77
N GLY A 202 -8.99 -27.77 10.80
CA GLY A 202 -7.58 -27.40 10.91
C GLY A 202 -6.61 -28.59 10.90
N ALA A 203 -7.10 -29.80 10.62
CA ALA A 203 -6.31 -31.01 10.75
C ALA A 203 -5.16 -31.07 9.75
N ALA A 204 -5.41 -30.66 8.50
CA ALA A 204 -4.37 -30.57 7.48
C ALA A 204 -3.42 -29.40 7.77
N VAL A 205 -3.95 -28.22 8.15
CA VAL A 205 -3.14 -27.04 8.46
C VAL A 205 -2.22 -27.29 9.65
N ALA A 206 -2.62 -28.08 10.65
CA ALA A 206 -1.78 -28.45 11.79
C ALA A 206 -0.50 -29.20 11.39
N GLY A 207 -0.47 -29.84 10.20
CA GLY A 207 0.71 -30.49 9.64
C GLY A 207 1.64 -29.55 8.87
N VAL A 208 1.25 -28.30 8.65
CA VAL A 208 2.02 -27.31 7.89
C VAL A 208 3.00 -26.59 8.81
N ARG A 209 4.20 -26.35 8.29
CA ARG A 209 5.21 -25.53 8.96
C ARG A 209 5.85 -24.56 7.98
N ILE A 210 5.63 -23.27 8.21
CA ILE A 210 6.24 -22.16 7.46
C ILE A 210 7.49 -21.74 8.23
N ALA A 211 8.63 -22.31 7.85
CA ALA A 211 9.92 -22.11 8.53
C ALA A 211 10.89 -21.22 7.72
N ASN A 212 10.36 -20.34 6.87
CA ASN A 212 11.16 -19.38 6.14
C ASN A 212 12.02 -18.55 7.13
N PRO A 213 13.30 -18.31 6.84
CA PRO A 213 14.16 -17.53 7.72
C PRO A 213 13.58 -16.14 7.98
N ALA A 214 13.77 -15.63 9.20
CA ALA A 214 13.45 -14.25 9.51
C ALA A 214 14.37 -13.31 8.70
N ALA A 215 13.80 -12.23 8.17
CA ALA A 215 14.53 -11.16 7.51
C ALA A 215 14.72 -9.97 8.46
N ALA A 216 15.85 -9.28 8.38
CA ALA A 216 16.09 -8.09 9.20
C ALA A 216 15.24 -6.90 8.71
N GLY A 217 15.11 -5.85 9.52
CA GLY A 217 14.45 -4.63 9.08
C GLY A 217 12.93 -4.76 8.97
N GLY A 218 12.35 -4.02 8.02
CA GLY A 218 10.92 -4.03 7.71
C GLY A 218 10.65 -3.54 6.29
N GLY A 219 9.38 -3.48 5.92
CA GLY A 219 8.93 -3.01 4.61
C GLY A 219 9.32 -1.57 4.33
N ILE A 220 9.45 -1.25 3.04
CA ILE A 220 9.85 0.08 2.59
C ILE A 220 8.70 1.09 2.56
N ALA A 221 7.45 0.62 2.47
CA ALA A 221 6.28 1.46 2.27
C ALA A 221 5.49 1.72 3.57
N GLY A 222 5.52 0.79 4.53
CA GLY A 222 4.79 0.97 5.79
C GLY A 222 4.80 -0.26 6.68
N ALA A 223 3.84 -0.28 7.60
CA ALA A 223 3.59 -1.36 8.54
C ALA A 223 2.08 -1.67 8.53
N ALA A 224 1.72 -2.95 8.47
CA ALA A 224 0.34 -3.41 8.52
C ALA A 224 0.05 -4.22 9.80
N ASP A 225 -1.15 -4.03 10.36
CA ASP A 225 -1.78 -4.93 11.33
C ASP A 225 -2.92 -5.67 10.63
N TYR A 226 -3.07 -6.96 10.90
CA TYR A 226 -4.04 -7.82 10.25
C TYR A 226 -5.23 -8.21 11.15
N GLY A 227 -5.30 -7.72 12.38
CA GLY A 227 -6.48 -7.85 13.24
C GLY A 227 -6.99 -9.29 13.33
N ALA A 228 -8.25 -9.53 12.95
CA ALA A 228 -8.89 -10.85 12.96
C ALA A 228 -8.25 -11.89 12.01
N LEU A 229 -7.36 -11.48 11.10
CA LEU A 229 -6.57 -12.38 10.26
C LEU A 229 -5.22 -12.75 10.88
N THR A 230 -4.85 -12.21 12.05
CA THR A 230 -3.63 -12.60 12.79
C THR A 230 -3.51 -14.12 12.90
N GLY A 231 -2.31 -14.66 12.60
CA GLY A 231 -2.06 -16.10 12.54
C GLY A 231 -2.50 -16.82 11.26
N ARG A 232 -3.28 -16.15 10.39
CA ARG A 232 -3.64 -16.60 9.04
C ARG A 232 -2.97 -15.77 7.93
N VAL A 233 -2.01 -14.90 8.29
CA VAL A 233 -1.19 -14.16 7.34
C VAL A 233 0.27 -14.62 7.47
N ALA A 234 0.80 -15.23 6.42
CA ALA A 234 2.23 -15.50 6.29
C ALA A 234 2.89 -14.34 5.51
N ASP A 235 3.81 -13.63 6.15
CA ASP A 235 4.60 -12.55 5.55
C ASP A 235 6.05 -13.01 5.38
N ILE A 236 6.35 -13.45 4.15
CA ILE A 236 7.60 -14.11 3.79
C ILE A 236 8.49 -13.10 3.07
N CYS A 237 9.70 -12.93 3.60
CA CYS A 237 10.69 -12.02 3.06
C CYS A 237 12.07 -12.66 3.07
N THR A 238 12.84 -12.43 2.01
CA THR A 238 14.26 -12.79 1.96
C THR A 238 15.09 -11.63 2.51
N ASP A 239 15.94 -11.89 3.51
CA ASP A 239 16.85 -10.88 4.05
C ASP A 239 17.68 -10.26 2.93
N GLY A 240 17.73 -8.93 2.81
CA GLY A 240 18.41 -8.22 1.71
C GLY A 240 17.51 -7.89 0.50
N ASP A 241 16.25 -8.31 0.49
CA ASP A 241 15.22 -7.78 -0.41
C ASP A 241 14.75 -6.41 0.09
N LEU A 242 15.17 -5.31 -0.56
CA LEU A 242 14.92 -3.95 -0.07
C LEU A 242 13.42 -3.61 0.05
N ALA A 243 12.55 -4.26 -0.71
CA ALA A 243 11.11 -3.98 -0.66
C ALA A 243 10.52 -4.35 0.70
N CYS A 244 10.85 -5.56 1.20
CA CYS A 244 10.31 -6.07 2.45
C CYS A 244 11.29 -6.00 3.62
N SER A 245 12.59 -5.89 3.37
CA SER A 245 13.71 -5.99 4.32
C SER A 245 14.54 -4.70 4.40
N ALA A 246 13.92 -3.55 4.19
CA ALA A 246 14.59 -2.26 4.28
C ALA A 246 15.21 -2.03 5.66
N PRO A 247 16.38 -1.35 5.76
CA PRO A 247 17.06 -1.12 7.04
C PRO A 247 16.15 -0.43 8.05
N GLU A 248 16.38 -0.70 9.34
CA GLU A 248 15.55 -0.16 10.41
C GLU A 248 15.69 1.36 10.49
N ARG A 249 16.93 1.84 10.58
CA ARG A 249 17.25 3.27 10.73
C ARG A 249 17.53 3.91 9.38
N ALA A 250 16.50 3.95 8.54
CA ALA A 250 16.53 4.47 7.17
C ALA A 250 15.26 5.27 6.84
N ALA A 251 14.85 6.19 7.72
CA ALA A 251 13.63 6.99 7.52
C ALA A 251 13.59 7.76 6.19
N LEU A 252 14.70 8.35 5.77
CA LEU A 252 14.82 9.06 4.50
C LEU A 252 14.67 8.16 3.28
N LEU A 253 15.05 6.88 3.39
CA LEU A 253 14.83 5.90 2.32
C LEU A 253 13.33 5.63 2.15
N ARG A 254 12.59 5.47 3.26
CA ARG A 254 11.13 5.30 3.24
C ARG A 254 10.43 6.54 2.69
N PHE A 255 10.86 7.73 3.13
CA PHE A 255 10.40 9.00 2.55
C PHE A 255 10.60 9.05 1.03
N ALA A 256 11.82 8.75 0.55
CA ALA A 256 12.13 8.74 -0.87
C ALA A 256 11.32 7.68 -1.64
N ALA A 257 11.07 6.51 -1.03
CA ALA A 257 10.25 5.46 -1.64
C ALA A 257 8.80 5.91 -1.83
N ILE A 258 8.20 6.61 -0.86
CA ILE A 258 6.83 7.15 -0.98
C ILE A 258 6.74 8.19 -2.11
N ILE A 259 7.75 9.05 -2.24
CA ILE A 259 7.80 10.01 -3.38
C ILE A 259 7.99 9.27 -4.70
N GLY A 260 8.92 8.33 -4.77
CA GLY A 260 9.20 7.54 -5.97
C GLY A 260 8.01 6.71 -6.43
N ALA A 261 7.21 6.18 -5.50
CA ALA A 261 6.01 5.42 -5.80
C ALA A 261 4.92 6.26 -6.50
N GLN A 262 4.96 7.58 -6.36
CA GLN A 262 4.02 8.51 -6.99
C GLN A 262 4.58 9.11 -8.29
N ALA A 263 5.87 8.95 -8.55
CA ALA A 263 6.55 9.61 -9.64
C ALA A 263 6.13 9.02 -11.00
N ASP A 264 6.04 9.91 -11.99
CA ASP A 264 6.02 9.53 -13.40
C ASP A 264 7.47 9.39 -13.86
N LEU A 265 7.90 8.15 -14.12
CA LEU A 265 9.28 7.82 -14.47
C LEU A 265 9.43 7.49 -15.97
N THR A 266 8.43 7.85 -16.78
CA THR A 266 8.36 7.43 -18.19
C THR A 266 9.45 8.08 -19.04
N ASN A 267 9.91 9.26 -18.62
CA ASN A 267 11.01 9.97 -19.23
C ASN A 267 11.68 10.93 -18.22
N PRO A 268 12.92 11.40 -18.48
CA PRO A 268 13.66 12.23 -17.51
C PRO A 268 12.95 13.54 -17.13
N LEU A 269 12.25 14.19 -18.06
CA LEU A 269 11.57 15.46 -17.76
C LEU A 269 10.34 15.23 -16.86
N ALA A 270 9.52 14.22 -17.17
CA ALA A 270 8.39 13.83 -16.32
C ALA A 270 8.84 13.37 -14.92
N ALA A 271 9.97 12.67 -14.83
CA ALA A 271 10.57 12.28 -13.57
C ALA A 271 10.97 13.50 -12.74
N LEU A 272 11.71 14.45 -13.32
CA LEU A 272 12.13 15.66 -12.62
C LEU A 272 10.93 16.50 -12.15
N THR A 273 9.91 16.68 -12.99
CA THR A 273 8.75 17.50 -12.63
C THR A 273 7.89 16.84 -11.55
N SER A 274 7.62 15.53 -11.67
CA SER A 274 6.82 14.80 -10.68
C SER A 274 7.54 14.64 -9.35
N ILE A 275 8.84 14.36 -9.34
CA ILE A 275 9.66 14.32 -8.11
C ILE A 275 9.71 15.68 -7.44
N ASN A 276 9.95 16.76 -8.21
CA ASN A 276 9.95 18.12 -7.65
C ASN A 276 8.60 18.48 -7.02
N ALA A 277 7.49 18.15 -7.69
CA ALA A 277 6.15 18.35 -7.14
C ALA A 277 5.92 17.53 -5.87
N GLY A 278 6.32 16.26 -5.86
CA GLY A 278 6.23 15.38 -4.69
C GLY A 278 7.02 15.91 -3.49
N LEU A 279 8.28 16.27 -3.69
CA LEU A 279 9.13 16.84 -2.65
C LEU A 279 8.58 18.17 -2.12
N SER A 280 8.22 19.09 -3.01
CA SER A 280 7.68 20.40 -2.62
C SER A 280 6.40 20.26 -1.81
N GLY A 281 5.49 19.37 -2.26
CA GLY A 281 4.25 19.07 -1.55
C GLY A 281 4.50 18.43 -0.18
N ALA A 282 5.39 17.46 -0.11
CA ALA A 282 5.71 16.76 1.13
C ALA A 282 6.36 17.68 2.17
N PHE A 283 7.36 18.48 1.78
CA PHE A 283 7.98 19.45 2.68
C PHE A 283 7.01 20.54 3.13
N GLY A 284 6.14 21.02 2.23
CA GLY A 284 5.08 21.97 2.59
C GLY A 284 4.11 21.40 3.63
N ARG A 285 3.62 20.16 3.43
CA ARG A 285 2.75 19.47 4.40
C ARG A 285 3.46 19.21 5.72
N ALA A 286 4.72 18.79 5.68
CA ALA A 286 5.53 18.56 6.87
C ALA A 286 5.71 19.85 7.68
N TRP A 287 6.10 20.95 7.01
CA TRP A 287 6.23 22.27 7.62
C TRP A 287 4.94 22.70 8.32
N ASN A 288 3.81 22.65 7.61
CA ASN A 288 2.53 23.07 8.17
C ASN A 288 2.14 22.22 9.38
N THR A 289 2.32 20.90 9.29
CA THR A 289 1.97 19.96 10.35
C THR A 289 2.86 20.14 11.58
N ILE A 290 4.17 20.29 11.39
CA ILE A 290 5.13 20.52 12.48
C ILE A 290 4.81 21.83 13.18
N VAL A 291 4.69 22.94 12.43
CA VAL A 291 4.43 24.25 13.03
C VAL A 291 3.11 24.25 13.79
N ALA A 292 2.04 23.72 13.19
CA ALA A 292 0.71 23.76 13.79
C ALA A 292 0.59 22.90 15.07
N ASN A 293 1.23 21.72 15.09
CA ASN A 293 0.94 20.67 16.06
C ASN A 293 2.07 20.36 17.04
N ASP A 294 3.33 20.66 16.71
CA ASP A 294 4.48 20.25 17.54
C ASP A 294 5.00 21.36 18.45
N PHE A 295 4.45 22.58 18.35
CA PHE A 295 4.80 23.71 19.21
C PHE A 295 3.70 23.99 20.24
N HIS A 296 4.09 24.02 21.50
CA HIS A 296 3.26 24.55 22.59
C HIS A 296 3.61 26.01 22.83
N VAL A 297 2.65 26.90 22.59
CA VAL A 297 2.84 28.35 22.70
C VAL A 297 1.95 28.91 23.79
N GLY A 298 2.58 29.46 24.84
CA GLY A 298 1.94 30.19 25.92
C GLY A 298 2.26 31.70 25.88
N PRO A 299 1.81 32.48 26.88
CA PRO A 299 1.99 33.93 26.91
C PRO A 299 3.45 34.42 26.91
N ALA A 300 4.37 33.63 27.46
CA ALA A 300 5.79 33.96 27.56
C ALA A 300 6.73 32.76 27.31
N VAL A 301 6.17 31.64 26.86
CA VAL A 301 6.85 30.35 26.73
C VAL A 301 6.58 29.76 25.36
N VAL A 302 7.62 29.26 24.70
CA VAL A 302 7.50 28.43 23.50
C VAL A 302 8.30 27.15 23.71
N ASP A 303 7.65 26.01 23.52
CA ASP A 303 8.28 24.70 23.58
C ASP A 303 8.04 23.92 22.29
N TYR A 304 9.09 23.32 21.74
CA TYR A 304 8.97 22.26 20.75
C TYR A 304 8.81 20.92 21.48
N ALA A 305 7.60 20.37 21.45
CA ALA A 305 7.18 19.18 22.19
C ALA A 305 6.34 18.27 21.29
N PRO A 306 6.96 17.63 20.28
CA PRO A 306 6.23 16.87 19.28
C PRO A 306 5.70 15.55 19.85
N THR A 307 4.58 15.08 19.29
CA THR A 307 4.06 13.72 19.56
C THR A 307 4.63 12.66 18.60
N ALA A 308 5.35 13.09 17.56
CA ALA A 308 5.97 12.24 16.55
C ALA A 308 7.36 12.78 16.20
N THR A 309 8.31 11.89 15.87
CA THR A 309 9.64 12.29 15.44
C THR A 309 9.58 13.08 14.12
N LEU A 310 10.63 13.87 13.83
CA LEU A 310 10.76 14.54 12.54
C LEU A 310 10.74 13.56 11.36
N ALA A 311 11.35 12.38 11.53
CA ALA A 311 11.33 11.30 10.56
C ALA A 311 9.90 10.83 10.25
N GLN A 312 9.10 10.58 11.28
CA GLN A 312 7.69 10.21 11.13
C GLN A 312 6.90 11.31 10.43
N ARG A 313 7.07 12.58 10.84
CA ARG A 313 6.41 13.73 10.20
C ARG A 313 6.71 13.82 8.71
N LEU A 314 7.97 13.60 8.31
CA LEU A 314 8.37 13.60 6.89
C LEU A 314 7.75 12.43 6.12
N ILE A 315 7.83 11.22 6.65
CA ILE A 315 7.27 10.02 6.02
C ILE A 315 5.75 10.16 5.84
N GLU A 316 5.02 10.55 6.89
CA GLU A 316 3.58 10.79 6.83
C GLU A 316 3.24 11.86 5.78
N SER A 317 3.98 12.97 5.79
CA SER A 317 3.75 14.07 4.86
C SER A 317 4.09 13.72 3.41
N ALA A 318 4.88 12.68 3.15
CA ALA A 318 5.16 12.21 1.79
C ALA A 318 3.93 11.56 1.13
N ASP A 319 3.02 10.98 1.90
CA ASP A 319 1.79 10.39 1.39
C ASP A 319 0.73 11.50 1.16
N PRO A 320 0.30 11.74 -0.09
CA PRO A 320 -0.65 12.81 -0.42
C PRO A 320 -2.06 12.54 0.11
N ARG A 321 -2.34 11.31 0.56
CA ARG A 321 -3.63 10.93 1.15
C ARG A 321 -3.74 11.34 2.61
N THR A 322 -2.62 11.68 3.26
CA THR A 322 -2.66 12.22 4.62
C THR A 322 -3.37 13.58 4.60
N THR A 323 -4.24 13.80 5.59
CA THR A 323 -4.98 15.06 5.68
C THR A 323 -3.99 16.20 5.87
N ALA A 324 -3.97 17.12 4.90
CA ALA A 324 -3.07 18.26 4.95
C ALA A 324 -3.51 19.25 6.04
N THR A 325 -2.56 19.67 6.89
CA THR A 325 -2.76 20.77 7.82
C THR A 325 -2.95 22.08 7.05
N ASP A 326 -3.98 22.86 7.42
CA ASP A 326 -4.28 24.17 6.83
C ASP A 326 -3.07 25.12 6.96
N PRO A 327 -2.53 25.65 5.84
CA PRO A 327 -1.45 26.64 5.87
C PRO A 327 -1.77 27.87 6.73
N GLY A 328 -3.03 28.30 6.82
CA GLY A 328 -3.46 29.44 7.63
C GLY A 328 -3.29 29.18 9.13
N VAL A 329 -3.56 27.96 9.59
CA VAL A 329 -3.34 27.54 10.99
C VAL A 329 -1.85 27.55 11.30
N ALA A 330 -1.03 26.99 10.42
CA ALA A 330 0.43 27.00 10.57
C ALA A 330 0.99 28.44 10.58
N ALA A 331 0.52 29.32 9.68
CA ALA A 331 0.93 30.72 9.63
C ALA A 331 0.55 31.50 10.90
N ALA A 332 -0.67 31.31 11.41
CA ALA A 332 -1.12 31.93 12.66
C ALA A 332 -0.27 31.45 13.84
N ARG A 333 -0.03 30.15 13.94
CA ARG A 333 0.83 29.56 14.98
C ARG A 333 2.26 30.09 14.90
N TRP A 334 2.82 30.22 13.70
CA TRP A 334 4.13 30.83 13.47
C TRP A 334 4.18 32.29 13.93
N GLY A 335 3.12 33.05 13.66
CA GLY A 335 2.95 34.41 14.19
C GLY A 335 2.99 34.45 15.72
N HIS A 336 2.35 33.49 16.39
CA HIS A 336 2.37 33.41 17.86
C HIS A 336 3.76 33.03 18.38
N ILE A 337 4.43 32.05 17.77
CA ILE A 337 5.81 31.65 18.13
C ILE A 337 6.75 32.85 18.06
N THR A 338 6.73 33.57 16.94
CA THR A 338 7.62 34.71 16.70
C THR A 338 7.31 35.87 17.65
N ALA A 339 6.02 36.14 17.93
CA ALA A 339 5.62 37.15 18.90
C ALA A 339 6.09 36.80 20.33
N THR A 340 5.96 35.54 20.76
CA THR A 340 6.41 35.11 22.09
C THR A 340 7.93 35.20 22.24
N ILE A 341 8.70 34.81 21.21
CA ILE A 341 10.17 34.96 21.22
C ILE A 341 10.58 36.43 21.23
N ALA A 342 9.90 37.29 20.47
CA ALA A 342 10.16 38.73 20.48
C ALA A 342 9.89 39.35 21.86
N ALA A 343 8.85 38.88 22.56
CA ALA A 343 8.51 39.31 23.91
C ALA A 343 9.43 38.74 25.00
N ASN A 344 9.98 37.53 24.79
CA ASN A 344 10.90 36.87 25.71
C ASN A 344 12.08 36.20 24.97
N PRO A 345 13.14 36.95 24.61
CA PRO A 345 14.26 36.43 23.83
C PRO A 345 15.04 35.28 24.48
N LEU A 346 14.93 35.10 25.81
CA LEU A 346 15.59 34.01 26.54
C LEU A 346 15.05 32.63 26.13
N GLU A 347 13.81 32.55 25.64
CA GLU A 347 13.20 31.30 25.15
C GLU A 347 13.91 30.76 23.90
N LEU A 348 14.59 31.62 23.12
CA LEU A 348 15.26 31.22 21.89
C LEU A 348 16.32 30.14 22.13
N GLY A 349 17.13 30.28 23.19
CA GLY A 349 18.17 29.31 23.51
C GLY A 349 17.61 27.93 23.86
N LYS A 350 16.54 27.91 24.67
CA LYS A 350 15.81 26.67 25.02
C LYS A 350 15.22 26.02 23.77
N LEU A 351 14.55 26.80 22.93
CA LEU A 351 13.92 26.30 21.71
C LEU A 351 14.94 25.72 20.73
N VAL A 352 16.08 26.41 20.54
CA VAL A 352 17.20 25.88 19.73
C VAL A 352 17.70 24.55 20.29
N GLY A 353 17.81 24.41 21.60
CA GLY A 353 18.18 23.14 22.24
C GLY A 353 17.18 22.01 21.97
N GLN A 354 15.88 22.29 22.07
CA GLN A 354 14.82 21.32 21.78
C GLN A 354 14.83 20.88 20.30
N LEU A 355 15.00 21.82 19.38
CA LEU A 355 15.11 21.53 17.95
C LEU A 355 16.40 20.75 17.61
N ALA A 356 17.52 21.07 18.25
CA ALA A 356 18.77 20.34 18.10
C ALA A 356 18.63 18.89 18.60
N ALA A 357 17.93 18.66 19.71
CA ALA A 357 17.64 17.32 20.21
C ALA A 357 16.77 16.52 19.22
N ALA A 358 15.75 17.15 18.65
CA ALA A 358 14.91 16.54 17.61
C ALA A 358 15.72 16.18 16.35
N TRP A 359 16.66 17.04 15.95
CA TRP A 359 17.58 16.77 14.85
C TRP A 359 18.54 15.61 15.15
N SER A 360 19.00 15.48 16.39
CA SER A 360 19.82 14.34 16.83
C SER A 360 19.06 13.02 16.78
N VAL A 361 17.75 13.02 17.07
CA VAL A 361 16.91 11.82 16.89
C VAL A 361 16.77 11.51 15.41
N PHE A 362 16.52 12.54 14.58
CA PHE A 362 16.41 12.36 13.13
C PHE A 362 17.69 11.78 12.49
N THR A 363 18.87 12.18 12.93
CA THR A 363 20.13 11.57 12.45
C THR A 363 20.26 10.12 12.91
N ALA A 364 19.85 9.80 14.13
CA ALA A 364 19.83 8.42 14.64
C ALA A 364 18.84 7.53 13.85
N ASP A 365 17.68 8.05 13.46
CA ASP A 365 16.68 7.38 12.61
C ASP A 365 17.17 7.08 11.18
N ASN A 366 18.34 7.61 10.81
CA ASN A 366 18.95 7.45 9.49
C ASN A 366 20.38 6.89 9.54
N ALA A 367 20.81 6.39 10.70
CA ALA A 367 22.18 5.95 10.92
C ALA A 367 22.58 4.73 10.06
N ASP A 368 21.62 3.94 9.55
CA ASP A 368 21.94 2.81 8.67
C ASP A 368 22.26 3.27 7.23
N LEU A 369 21.81 4.46 6.82
CA LEU A 369 22.05 4.98 5.46
C LEU A 369 23.52 5.32 5.19
N VAL A 370 24.27 5.65 6.25
CA VAL A 370 25.70 5.99 6.16
C VAL A 370 26.61 4.80 6.49
N ASN A 371 26.03 3.62 6.76
CA ASN A 371 26.79 2.43 7.12
C ASN A 371 27.01 1.52 5.89
N PRO A 372 28.24 1.41 5.35
CA PRO A 372 28.51 0.58 4.17
C PRO A 372 28.26 -0.91 4.42
N LEU A 373 28.37 -1.40 5.66
CA LEU A 373 28.09 -2.81 5.99
C LEU A 373 26.58 -3.12 5.92
N VAL A 374 25.72 -2.11 6.05
CA VAL A 374 24.29 -2.28 5.79
C VAL A 374 24.06 -2.48 4.30
N TRP A 375 24.63 -1.61 3.46
CA TRP A 375 24.48 -1.67 2.00
C TRP A 375 25.03 -2.94 1.37
N ALA A 376 26.08 -3.55 1.95
CA ALA A 376 26.61 -4.83 1.50
C ALA A 376 25.56 -5.97 1.48
N ARG A 377 24.51 -5.89 2.32
CA ARG A 377 23.42 -6.89 2.37
C ARG A 377 22.45 -6.81 1.20
N TYR A 378 22.46 -5.71 0.46
CA TYR A 378 21.49 -5.41 -0.62
C TYR A 378 22.12 -5.49 -2.02
N LEU A 379 23.38 -5.95 -2.14
CA LEU A 379 24.10 -6.04 -3.42
C LEU A 379 23.38 -6.92 -4.46
N ASP A 380 22.64 -7.92 -4.01
CA ASP A 380 21.86 -8.87 -4.79
C ASP A 380 20.35 -8.69 -4.58
N THR A 381 19.90 -7.50 -4.17
CA THR A 381 18.48 -7.23 -3.85
C THR A 381 17.53 -7.67 -4.96
N VAL A 382 17.89 -7.49 -6.24
CA VAL A 382 17.03 -7.88 -7.38
C VAL A 382 16.84 -9.40 -7.44
N ALA A 383 17.90 -10.17 -7.15
CA ALA A 383 17.82 -11.62 -7.12
C ALA A 383 16.99 -12.08 -5.92
N ARG A 384 17.26 -11.53 -4.73
CA ARG A 384 16.50 -11.81 -3.49
C ARG A 384 15.01 -11.50 -3.62
N HIS A 385 14.69 -10.45 -4.38
CA HIS A 385 13.33 -10.02 -4.65
C HIS A 385 12.56 -11.00 -5.54
N ASN A 386 13.19 -11.70 -6.49
CA ASN A 386 12.46 -12.49 -7.48
C ASN A 386 12.60 -14.01 -7.31
N ASN A 387 13.63 -14.48 -6.61
CA ASN A 387 14.03 -15.89 -6.66
C ASN A 387 13.43 -16.78 -5.55
N TYR A 388 12.28 -16.42 -4.99
CA TYR A 388 11.61 -17.22 -3.94
C TYR A 388 11.42 -18.69 -4.35
N ALA A 389 11.08 -18.96 -5.61
CA ALA A 389 10.96 -20.32 -6.14
C ALA A 389 12.31 -21.05 -6.18
N ALA A 390 13.36 -20.40 -6.69
CA ALA A 390 14.69 -21.00 -6.81
C ALA A 390 15.35 -21.30 -5.45
N HIS A 391 14.90 -20.63 -4.39
CA HIS A 391 15.36 -20.85 -3.02
C HIS A 391 14.45 -21.79 -2.20
N GLY A 392 13.44 -22.41 -2.82
CA GLY A 392 12.51 -23.32 -2.13
C GLY A 392 11.58 -22.63 -1.12
N GLN A 393 11.51 -21.30 -1.15
CA GLN A 393 10.74 -20.51 -0.18
C GLN A 393 9.23 -20.53 -0.45
N LEU A 394 8.80 -21.14 -1.57
CA LEU A 394 7.39 -21.33 -1.92
C LEU A 394 6.81 -22.66 -1.41
N ASP A 395 7.65 -23.65 -1.07
CA ASP A 395 7.20 -25.02 -0.77
C ASP A 395 6.23 -25.09 0.41
N SER A 396 6.53 -24.34 1.48
CA SER A 396 5.64 -24.22 2.64
C SER A 396 4.32 -23.53 2.29
N GLY A 397 4.35 -22.55 1.39
CA GLY A 397 3.16 -21.87 0.88
C GLY A 397 2.29 -22.79 0.02
N ILE A 398 2.91 -23.59 -0.87
CA ILE A 398 2.22 -24.62 -1.67
C ILE A 398 1.52 -25.62 -0.74
N ALA A 399 2.27 -26.17 0.22
CA ALA A 399 1.73 -27.11 1.21
C ALA A 399 0.58 -26.49 2.02
N TRP A 400 0.70 -25.22 2.39
CA TRP A 400 -0.34 -24.52 3.12
C TRP A 400 -1.62 -24.34 2.31
N LEU A 401 -1.53 -23.93 1.04
CA LEU A 401 -2.71 -23.80 0.18
C LEU A 401 -3.45 -25.14 0.01
N ILE A 402 -2.70 -26.23 -0.16
CA ILE A 402 -3.27 -27.59 -0.24
C ILE A 402 -3.99 -27.96 1.06
N ALA A 403 -3.38 -27.66 2.21
CA ALA A 403 -3.97 -27.92 3.52
C ALA A 403 -5.25 -27.10 3.75
N LEU A 404 -5.26 -25.81 3.38
CA LEU A 404 -6.44 -24.95 3.45
C LEU A 404 -7.59 -25.51 2.60
N ALA A 405 -7.31 -25.96 1.37
CA ALA A 405 -8.33 -26.54 0.50
C ALA A 405 -8.89 -27.86 1.06
N THR A 406 -8.02 -28.68 1.67
CA THR A 406 -8.41 -29.94 2.31
C THR A 406 -9.34 -29.68 3.50
N ASP A 407 -8.93 -28.81 4.43
CA ASP A 407 -9.71 -28.47 5.61
C ASP A 407 -11.03 -27.76 5.27
N ALA A 408 -11.03 -26.88 4.25
CA ALA A 408 -12.24 -26.21 3.76
C ALA A 408 -13.25 -27.16 3.12
N SER A 409 -12.80 -28.28 2.53
CA SER A 409 -13.69 -29.28 1.94
C SER A 409 -14.42 -30.14 2.98
N GLY A 410 -13.97 -30.11 4.24
CA GLY A 410 -14.42 -31.01 5.29
C GLY A 410 -13.83 -32.43 5.19
N ALA A 411 -12.97 -32.70 4.22
CA ALA A 411 -12.20 -33.94 4.13
C ALA A 411 -11.21 -34.00 5.30
N GLY A 412 -11.45 -34.92 6.24
CA GLY A 412 -10.70 -35.01 7.51
C GLY A 412 -11.57 -34.94 8.77
N ARG A 413 -12.90 -34.84 8.62
CA ARG A 413 -13.86 -35.17 9.68
C ARG A 413 -14.15 -36.67 9.76
#